data_AF-A0A350IB30-F1
#
_entry.id   AF-A0A350IB30-F1
#
_cell.length_a   1.000
_cell.length_b   1.000
_cell.length_c   1.000
_cell.angle_alpha   90.00
_cell.angle_beta   90.00
_cell.angle_gamma   90.00
#
_symmetry.space_group_name_H-M   'P 1'
#
loop_
_entity.id
_entity.type
_entity.pdbx_description
1 polymer ?
#
loop_
_entity_poly.entity_id
_entity_poly.type
_entity_poly.pdbx_seq_one_letter_code
_entity_poly.pdbx_strand_id
1 'polypeptide(L)'
;MAITFTKNETFDGTRVHTMPDPDNEGETITETTSGIRDIEVTFTSDDPAITHTRMVNVCFEADGTTYDSDATDARIAEVGAGVEHKIAVGVIS
;
A
#
# COMPACT_ATOMS: atom_id res chain seq x y z
N MET A 1 11.61 -14.36 10.69
CA MET A 1 10.20 -14.09 11.05
C MET A 1 9.47 -13.92 9.74
N ALA A 2 8.50 -14.77 9.39
CA ALA A 2 7.90 -14.65 8.06
C ALA A 2 6.93 -13.46 8.05
N ILE A 3 7.26 -12.38 7.32
CA ILE A 3 6.32 -11.30 7.03
C ILE A 3 5.45 -11.72 5.84
N THR A 4 4.14 -11.66 6.02
CA THR A 4 3.16 -11.79 4.93
C THR A 4 2.65 -10.40 4.53
N PHE A 5 2.06 -10.28 3.34
CA PHE A 5 1.47 -9.02 2.90
C PHE A 5 0.10 -9.21 2.25
N THR A 6 -0.73 -8.18 2.37
CA THR A 6 -2.01 -8.04 1.68
C THR A 6 -2.04 -6.70 0.96
N LYS A 7 -2.33 -6.71 -0.35
CA LYS A 7 -2.63 -5.48 -1.11
C LYS A 7 -4.04 -5.04 -0.73
N ASN A 8 -4.18 -3.82 -0.19
CA ASN A 8 -5.48 -3.31 0.27
C ASN A 8 -6.30 -2.74 -0.90
N GLU A 9 -5.69 -2.55 -2.06
CA GLU A 9 -6.34 -2.06 -3.27
C GLU A 9 -5.72 -2.68 -4.54
N THR A 10 -6.48 -2.62 -5.63
CA THR A 10 -6.02 -2.98 -6.97
C THR A 10 -5.52 -1.73 -7.66
N PHE A 11 -4.32 -1.77 -8.24
CA PHE A 11 -3.78 -0.63 -8.98
C PHE A 11 -4.51 -0.46 -10.32
N ASP A 12 -5.20 0.66 -10.49
CA ASP A 12 -5.78 1.11 -11.77
C ASP A 12 -5.29 2.51 -12.20
N GLY A 13 -4.32 3.06 -11.48
CA GLY A 13 -3.80 4.42 -11.70
C GLY A 13 -4.65 5.54 -11.10
N THR A 14 -5.70 5.19 -10.36
CA THR A 14 -6.58 6.14 -9.65
C THR A 14 -6.75 5.76 -8.18
N ARG A 15 -7.10 6.74 -7.34
CA ARG A 15 -7.53 6.50 -5.96
C ARG A 15 -8.73 7.35 -5.65
N VAL A 16 -9.73 6.73 -5.01
CA VAL A 16 -10.96 7.40 -4.58
C VAL A 16 -10.83 7.73 -3.10
N HIS A 17 -11.01 9.01 -2.77
CA HIS A 17 -11.08 9.47 -1.39
C HIS A 17 -12.47 10.02 -1.10
N THR A 18 -13.05 9.62 0.03
CA THR A 18 -14.35 10.09 0.48
C THR A 18 -14.18 10.87 1.78
N MET A 19 -14.84 12.03 1.85
CA MET A 19 -14.86 12.87 3.05
C MET A 19 -16.28 13.39 3.32
N PRO A 20 -16.64 13.67 4.58
CA PRO A 20 -17.90 14.34 4.89
C PRO A 20 -17.97 15.69 4.17
N ASP A 21 -19.13 16.00 3.60
CA ASP A 21 -19.35 17.31 2.99
C ASP A 21 -19.44 18.39 4.09
N PRO A 22 -18.55 19.39 4.10
CA PRO A 22 -18.58 20.45 5.11
C PRO A 22 -19.77 21.40 4.94
N ASP A 23 -20.35 21.49 3.74
CA ASP A 23 -21.43 22.42 3.39
C ASP A 23 -22.81 21.75 3.44
N ASN A 24 -22.86 20.41 3.49
CA ASN A 24 -24.13 19.67 3.50
C ASN A 24 -24.15 18.48 4.49
N GLU A 25 -24.84 18.67 5.61
CA GLU A 25 -24.89 17.71 6.72
C GLU A 25 -25.48 16.35 6.27
N GLY A 26 -24.70 15.29 6.47
CA GLY A 26 -25.09 13.91 6.14
C GLY A 26 -24.72 13.46 4.72
N GLU A 27 -24.12 14.34 3.91
CA GLU A 27 -23.60 13.99 2.58
C GLU A 27 -22.09 13.77 2.57
N THR A 28 -21.59 13.17 1.50
CA THR A 28 -20.18 12.85 1.30
C THR A 28 -19.68 13.38 -0.03
N ILE A 29 -18.53 14.02 -0.03
CA ILE A 29 -17.78 14.38 -1.23
C ILE A 29 -16.89 13.19 -1.60
N THR A 30 -16.88 12.85 -2.88
CA THR A 30 -15.97 11.84 -3.44
C THR A 30 -15.01 12.53 -4.40
N GLU A 31 -13.72 12.40 -4.14
CA GLU A 31 -12.66 12.91 -5.00
C GLU A 31 -11.87 11.74 -5.60
N THR A 32 -11.75 11.73 -6.92
CA THR A 32 -10.91 10.75 -7.63
C THR A 32 -9.60 11.42 -8.03
N THR A 33 -8.50 10.98 -7.42
CA THR A 33 -7.15 11.37 -7.82
C THR A 33 -6.65 10.42 -8.90
N SER A 34 -6.12 10.95 -10.00
CA SER A 34 -5.51 10.17 -11.08
C SER A 34 -3.99 10.35 -11.11
N GLY A 35 -3.29 9.42 -11.77
CA GLY A 35 -1.83 9.48 -11.91
C GLY A 35 -1.07 9.02 -10.67
N ILE A 36 -1.73 8.28 -9.77
CA ILE A 36 -1.06 7.65 -8.63
C ILE A 36 -0.11 6.55 -9.12
N ARG A 37 0.96 6.30 -8.37
CA ARG A 37 1.99 5.29 -8.69
C ARG A 37 2.38 4.44 -7.49
N ASP A 38 1.47 4.32 -6.53
CA ASP A 38 1.62 3.52 -5.33
C ASP A 38 0.33 2.75 -5.04
N ILE A 39 0.45 1.73 -4.20
CA ILE A 39 -0.68 1.03 -3.59
C ILE A 39 -0.48 0.88 -2.09
N GLU A 40 -1.57 0.84 -1.35
CA GLU A 40 -1.58 0.54 0.07
C GLU A 40 -1.42 -0.96 0.30
N VAL A 41 -0.44 -1.31 1.14
CA VAL A 41 -0.11 -2.69 1.49
C VAL A 41 -0.01 -2.83 3.00
N THR A 42 -0.65 -3.87 3.53
CA THR A 42 -0.54 -4.27 4.93
C THR A 42 0.46 -5.41 5.05
N PHE A 43 1.48 -5.22 5.87
CA PHE A 43 2.45 -6.26 6.24
C PHE A 43 2.09 -6.84 7.60
N THR A 44 2.10 -8.16 7.72
CA THR A 44 1.75 -8.88 8.96
C THR A 44 2.90 -9.77 9.41
N SER A 45 3.28 -9.60 10.67
CA SER A 45 4.17 -10.48 11.43
C SER A 45 3.34 -11.26 12.44
N ASP A 46 3.63 -12.55 12.60
CA ASP A 46 2.97 -13.40 13.61
C ASP A 46 3.74 -13.45 14.95
N ASP A 47 5.04 -13.15 14.95
CA ASP A 47 5.89 -13.21 16.15
C ASP A 47 6.97 -12.10 16.14
N PRO A 48 6.77 -10.96 16.82
CA PRO A 48 5.56 -10.59 17.53
C PRO A 48 4.40 -10.32 16.56
N ALA A 49 3.17 -10.48 17.05
CA ALA A 49 1.96 -10.18 16.29
C ALA A 49 1.86 -8.66 16.03
N ILE A 50 2.26 -8.23 14.82
CA ILE A 50 2.33 -6.82 14.42
C ILE A 50 1.75 -6.69 13.01
N THR A 51 0.91 -5.69 12.82
CA THR A 51 0.47 -5.23 11.49
C THR A 51 1.07 -3.85 11.19
N HIS A 52 1.55 -3.67 9.96
CA HIS A 52 2.11 -2.41 9.51
C HIS A 52 1.62 -2.08 8.10
N THR A 53 0.80 -1.04 7.99
CA THR A 53 0.26 -0.57 6.70
C THR A 53 1.10 0.59 6.16
N ARG A 54 1.42 0.55 4.87
CA ARG A 54 2.11 1.64 4.19
C ARG A 54 1.86 1.65 2.69
N MET A 55 2.15 2.79 2.07
CA MET A 55 2.22 2.91 0.61
C MET A 55 3.49 2.26 0.07
N VAL A 56 3.33 1.50 -1.01
CA VAL A 56 4.41 0.87 -1.78
C VAL A 56 4.28 1.28 -3.24
N ASN A 57 5.37 1.78 -3.82
CA ASN A 57 5.39 2.16 -5.23
C ASN A 57 5.16 0.94 -6.11
N VAL A 58 4.27 1.07 -7.10
CA VAL A 58 4.08 0.04 -8.12
C VAL A 58 5.22 0.07 -9.14
N CYS A 59 5.44 -1.08 -9.77
CA CYS A 59 6.39 -1.22 -10.86
C CYS A 59 5.67 -1.18 -12.20
N PHE A 60 6.42 -0.77 -13.22
CA PHE A 60 5.95 -0.69 -14.59
C PHE A 60 6.90 -1.50 -15.46
N GLU A 61 6.35 -2.00 -16.56
CA GLU A 61 7.09 -2.64 -17.64
C GLU A 61 8.14 -1.68 -18.23
N ALA A 62 8.98 -2.20 -19.14
CA ALA A 62 10.02 -1.41 -19.80
C ALA A 62 9.50 -0.16 -20.54
N ASP A 63 8.21 -0.11 -20.89
CA ASP A 63 7.55 1.06 -21.48
C ASP A 63 7.31 2.21 -20.48
N GLY A 64 7.45 1.94 -19.18
CA GLY A 64 7.26 2.90 -18.09
C GLY A 64 5.80 3.26 -17.80
N THR A 65 4.83 2.65 -18.50
CA THR A 65 3.40 2.99 -18.44
C THR A 65 2.49 1.82 -18.15
N THR A 66 2.85 0.60 -18.55
CA THR A 66 2.08 -0.61 -18.29
C THR A 66 2.40 -1.14 -16.90
N TYR A 67 1.39 -1.35 -16.07
CA TYR A 67 1.54 -1.89 -14.72
C TYR A 67 2.07 -3.33 -14.76
N ASP A 68 3.17 -3.58 -14.05
CA ASP A 68 3.78 -4.90 -13.90
C ASP A 68 3.45 -5.43 -12.50
N SER A 69 2.53 -6.40 -12.42
CA SER A 69 2.11 -6.98 -11.14
C SER A 69 3.22 -7.80 -10.49
N ASP A 70 3.99 -8.55 -11.28
CA ASP A 70 5.00 -9.47 -10.75
C ASP A 70 6.19 -8.69 -10.20
N ALA A 71 6.65 -7.65 -10.90
CA ALA A 71 7.66 -6.74 -10.38
C ALA A 71 7.15 -5.94 -9.18
N THR A 72 5.86 -5.59 -9.14
CA THR A 72 5.25 -4.95 -7.97
C THR A 72 5.26 -5.89 -6.77
N ASP A 73 4.95 -7.18 -6.93
CA ASP A 73 5.04 -8.17 -5.87
C ASP A 73 6.48 -8.36 -5.36
N ALA A 74 7.46 -8.38 -6.27
CA ALA A 74 8.87 -8.39 -5.90
C ALA A 74 9.25 -7.15 -5.09
N ARG A 75 8.79 -5.95 -5.49
CA ARG A 75 9.02 -4.71 -4.74
C ARG A 75 8.35 -4.74 -3.37
N ILE A 76 7.14 -5.28 -3.25
CA ILE A 76 6.47 -5.44 -1.96
C ILE A 76 7.28 -6.37 -1.05
N ALA A 77 7.82 -7.47 -1.58
CA ALA A 77 8.66 -8.39 -0.81
C ALA A 77 9.96 -7.71 -0.31
N GLU A 78 10.62 -6.89 -1.13
CA GLU A 78 11.77 -6.08 -0.71
C GLU A 78 11.42 -5.13 0.45
N VAL A 79 10.27 -4.46 0.35
CA VAL A 79 9.76 -3.60 1.42
C VAL A 79 9.44 -4.41 2.68
N GLY A 80 8.84 -5.59 2.51
CA GLY A 80 8.51 -6.53 3.58
C GLY A 80 9.75 -6.98 4.37
N ALA A 81 10.87 -7.26 3.71
CA ALA A 81 12.15 -7.56 4.37
C ALA A 81 12.66 -6.36 5.21
N GLY A 82 12.46 -5.13 4.71
CA GLY A 82 12.76 -3.92 5.47
C GLY A 82 11.84 -3.73 6.69
N VAL A 83 10.56 -4.10 6.58
CA VAL A 83 9.60 -4.10 7.69
C VAL A 83 9.99 -5.15 8.73
N GLU A 84 10.32 -6.38 8.31
CA GLU A 84 10.81 -7.45 9.19
C GLU A 84 12.01 -6.96 10.02
N HIS A 85 12.99 -6.36 9.36
CA HIS A 85 14.18 -5.85 10.04
C HIS A 85 13.83 -4.78 11.07
N LYS A 86 12.94 -3.84 10.74
CA LYS A 86 12.50 -2.77 11.65
C LYS A 86 11.72 -3.30 12.85
N ILE A 87 10.92 -4.35 12.67
CA ILE A 87 10.26 -5.06 13.78
C ILE A 87 11.33 -5.71 14.68
N ALA A 88 12.30 -6.41 14.09
CA ALA A 88 13.35 -7.09 14.83
C ALA A 88 14.21 -6.13 15.69
N VAL A 89 14.42 -4.90 15.22
CA VAL A 89 15.15 -3.86 15.98
C VAL A 89 14.23 -2.97 16.83
N GLY A 90 12.93 -3.27 16.92
CA GLY A 90 11.97 -2.56 17.77
C GLY A 90 11.58 -1.15 17.29
N VAL A 91 11.84 -0.81 16.02
CA VAL A 91 11.43 0.45 15.41
C VAL A 91 9.94 0.43 15.06
N ILE A 92 9.41 -0.74 14.68
CA ILE A 92 7.99 -0.99 14.49
C ILE A 92 7.55 -1.92 15.60
N SER A 93 6.53 -1.53 16.37
CA SER A 93 6.01 -2.23 17.55
C SER A 93 4.50 -2.12 17.62
#